data_AF-A0A517RAX4-F1
#
_entry.id   AF-A0A517RAX4-F1
#
_cell.length_a   1.000
_cell.length_b   1.000
_cell.length_c   1.000
_cell.angle_alpha   90.00
_cell.angle_beta   90.00
_cell.angle_gamma   90.00
#
_symmetry.space_group_name_H-M   'P 1'
#
loop_
_entity.id
_entity.type
_entity.pdbx_description
1 polymer ?
#
loop_
_entity_poly.entity_id
_entity_poly.type
_entity_poly.pdbx_seq_one_letter_code
_entity_poly.pdbx_strand_id
1 'polypeptide(L)' 'MLVLTRKINERILIGDNIVLEVVAIRGNRVRLGITTNTGVRIVREELLSLDERSELSSRLLL' A
#
# COMPACT_ATOMS: atom_id res chain seq x y z
N MET A 1 -9.19 1.90 -10.63
CA MET A 1 -7.74 2.14 -10.36
C MET A 1 -7.48 3.64 -10.42
N LEU A 2 -6.86 4.22 -9.39
CA LEU A 2 -6.44 5.63 -9.35
C LEU A 2 -4.91 5.70 -9.42
N VAL A 3 -4.36 6.61 -10.23
CA VAL A 3 -2.91 6.73 -10.45
C VAL A 3 -2.44 8.13 -10.05
N LEU A 4 -1.44 8.21 -9.18
CA LEU A 4 -0.87 9.45 -8.65
C LEU A 4 0.66 9.39 -8.71
N THR A 5 1.29 10.46 -9.18
CA THR A 5 2.76 10.59 -9.20
C THR A 5 3.23 11.33 -7.96
N ARG A 6 4.17 10.76 -7.20
CA ARG A 6 4.77 11.34 -6.00
C ARG A 6 6.29 11.47 -6.09
N LYS A 7 6.83 12.60 -5.63
CA LYS A 7 8.27 12.79 -5.36
C LYS A 7 8.64 12.31 -3.95
N ILE A 8 9.93 12.24 -3.66
CA ILE A 8 10.44 11.94 -2.32
C ILE A 8 9.86 12.94 -1.30
N ASN A 9 9.45 12.44 -0.14
CA ASN A 9 8.76 13.13 0.95
C ASN A 9 7.32 13.59 0.62
N GLU A 10 6.81 13.33 -0.58
CA GLU A 10 5.39 13.56 -0.86
C GLU A 10 4.53 12.40 -0.33
N ARG A 11 3.32 12.76 0.10
CA ARG A 11 2.39 11.85 0.78
C ARG A 11 1.08 11.68 0.02
N ILE A 12 0.43 10.55 0.26
CA ILE A 12 -0.93 10.22 -0.16
C ILE A 12 -1.70 9.86 1.11
N LEU A 13 -2.82 10.54 1.35
CA LEU A 13 -3.77 10.21 2.41
C LEU A 13 -4.86 9.30 1.83
N ILE A 14 -5.14 8.19 2.51
CA ILE A 14 -6.18 7.22 2.12
C ILE A 14 -7.19 7.13 3.27
N GLY A 15 -8.45 7.48 3.01
CA GLY A 15 -9.44 7.69 4.06
C GLY A 15 -8.97 8.75 5.05
N ASP A 16 -9.26 8.53 6.34
CA ASP A 16 -8.92 9.50 7.39
C ASP A 16 -7.65 9.15 8.18
N ASN A 17 -7.12 7.93 8.02
CA ASN A 17 -6.15 7.37 8.97
C ASN A 17 -4.91 6.72 8.34
N ILE A 18 -4.84 6.57 7.02
CA ILE A 18 -3.71 5.89 6.36
C ILE A 18 -2.91 6.91 5.57
N VAL A 19 -1.60 6.99 5.85
CA VAL A 19 -0.66 7.86 5.13
C VAL A 19 0.40 6.99 4.46
N LEU A 20 0.52 7.14 3.14
CA LEU A 20 1.58 6.57 2.32
C LEU A 20 2.58 7.66 1.95
N GLU A 21 3.87 7.43 2.17
CA GLU A 21 4.95 8.38 1.89
C GLU A 21 6.02 7.75 1.00
N VAL A 22 6.48 8.49 -0.01
CA VAL A 22 7.68 8.09 -0.76
C VAL A 22 8.93 8.51 0.02
N VAL A 23 9.53 7.58 0.77
CA VAL A 23 10.66 7.87 1.66
C VAL A 23 11.97 8.00 0.88
N ALA A 24 12.17 7.18 -0.15
CA ALA A 24 13.36 7.26 -1.01
C ALA A 24 13.14 6.55 -2.34
N ILE A 25 13.91 6.95 -3.35
CA ILE A 25 13.98 6.27 -4.66
C ILE A 25 15.44 5.91 -4.92
N ARG A 26 15.71 4.64 -5.24
CA ARG A 26 17.05 4.14 -5.60
C ARG A 26 16.94 3.27 -6.85
N GLY A 27 17.33 3.82 -8.00
CA GLY A 27 17.15 3.16 -9.29
C GLY A 27 15.67 2.84 -9.54
N ASN A 28 15.36 1.56 -9.72
CA ASN A 28 13.99 1.06 -9.91
C ASN A 28 13.28 0.65 -8.60
N ARG A 29 13.90 0.86 -7.43
CA ARG A 29 13.30 0.53 -6.12
C ARG A 29 12.83 1.79 -5.42
N VAL A 30 11.63 1.72 -4.87
CA VAL A 30 11.02 2.78 -4.06
C VAL A 30 10.87 2.27 -2.63
N ARG A 31 11.25 3.10 -1.66
CA ARG A 31 10.95 2.87 -0.24
C ARG A 31 9.66 3.62 0.09
N LEU A 32 8.63 2.88 0.51
CA LEU A 32 7.36 3.44 0.93
C LEU A 32 7.27 3.38 2.46
N GLY A 33 6.94 4.51 3.07
CA GLY A 33 6.53 4.59 4.47
C GLY A 33 5.02 4.48 4.55
N ILE A 34 4.50 3.69 5.49
CA ILE A 34 3.07 3.52 5.72
C ILE A 34 2.80 3.79 7.18
N THR A 35 1.97 4.79 7.47
CA THR A 35 1.51 5.12 8.82
C THR A 35 0.01 4.90 8.89
N THR A 36 -0.46 4.22 9.93
CA THR A 36 -1.87 3.95 10.17
C THR A 36 -2.14 3.84 11.66
N ASN A 37 -3.41 3.94 12.05
CA ASN A 37 -3.85 3.58 13.40
C ASN A 37 -3.66 2.08 13.69
N THR A 38 -3.79 1.70 14.96
CA THR A 38 -3.75 0.30 15.39
C THR A 38 -4.95 -0.47 14.85
N GLY A 39 -4.71 -1.65 14.27
CA GLY A 39 -5.76 -2.57 13.80
C GLY A 39 -5.81 -2.77 12.29
N VAL A 40 -5.13 -1.93 11.51
CA VAL A 40 -4.99 -2.13 10.06
C VAL A 40 -3.79 -3.03 9.79
N ARG A 41 -4.04 -4.25 9.28
CA ARG A 41 -2.99 -5.18 8.86
C ARG A 41 -2.32 -4.68 7.57
N ILE A 42 -1.00 -4.51 7.58
CA ILE A 42 -0.20 -4.16 6.42
C ILE A 42 0.71 -5.34 6.10
N VAL A 43 0.58 -5.89 4.90
CA VAL A 43 1.39 -7.02 4.43
C VAL A 43 1.80 -6.79 2.98
N ARG A 44 2.95 -7.38 2.63
CA ARG A 44 3.42 -7.46 1.24
C ARG A 44 2.56 -8.51 0.51
N GLU A 45 1.92 -8.12 -0.58
CA GLU A 45 0.99 -8.97 -1.32
C GLU A 45 1.63 -10.30 -1.76
N GLU A 46 2.89 -10.26 -2.17
CA GLU A 46 3.64 -11.43 -2.61
C GLU A 46 3.90 -12.45 -1.48
N LEU A 47 3.68 -12.07 -0.22
CA LEU A 47 3.81 -12.96 0.94
C LEU A 47 2.48 -13.57 1.40
N LEU A 48 1.36 -13.18 0.79
CA LEU A 48 0.05 -13.76 1.09
C LEU A 48 -0.01 -15.23 0.69
N SER A 49 -0.74 -16.03 1.48
CA SER A 49 -1.03 -17.43 1.16
C SER A 49 -1.96 -17.56 -0.06
N LEU A 50 -2.07 -18.76 -0.63
CA LEU A 50 -3.01 -19.02 -1.73
C LEU A 50 -4.46 -18.76 -1.31
N ASP A 51 -4.81 -19.15 -0.08
CA ASP A 51 -6.15 -18.96 0.46
C ASP A 51 -6.46 -17.46 0.64
N GLU A 52 -5.52 -16.69 1.21
CA GLU A 52 -5.66 -15.24 1.38
C GLU A 52 -5.79 -14.50 0.04
N ARG A 53 -5.05 -14.92 -0.99
CA ARG A 53 -5.12 -14.35 -2.34
C ARG A 53 -6.46 -14.63 -3.02
N SER A 54 -6.96 -15.85 -2.88
CA SER A 54 -8.27 -16.25 -3.42
C SER A 54 -9.38 -15.38 -2.84
N GLU A 55 -9.38 -15.20 -1.52
CA GLU A 55 -10.38 -14.37 -0.83
C GLU A 55 -10.34 -12.89 -1.26
N LEU A 56 -9.13 -12.31 -1.39
CA LEU A 56 -8.96 -10.93 -1.84
C LEU A 56 -9.41 -10.73 -3.29
N SER A 57 -9.09 -11.68 -4.18
CA SER A 57 -9.49 -11.63 -5.59
C SER A 57 -11.01 -11.63 -5.73
N SER A 58 -11.71 -12.50 -4.99
CA SER A 58 -13.17 -12.55 -4.97
C SER A 58 -13.80 -11.25 -4.44
N ARG A 59 -13.18 -10.61 -3.44
CA ARG A 59 -13.68 -9.33 -2.87
C ARG A 59 -13.48 -8.13 -3.80
N LEU A 60 -12.47 -8.14 -4.66
CA LEU A 60 -12.18 -7.06 -5.62
C LEU A 60 -12.97 -7.18 -6.94
N LEU A 61 -13.56 -8.33 -7.23
CA LEU A 61 -14.35 -8.60 -8.44
C LEU A 61 -15.86 -8.28 -8.30
N LEU A 62 -16.28 -7.77 -7.13
CA LEU A 62 -17.63 -7.26 -6.84
C LEU A 62 -17.65 -5.74 -6.93
#